data_AF-A0A530QXU4-F1
#
_entry.id   AF-A0A530QXU4-F1
#
_cell.length_a   1.000
_cell.length_b   1.000
_cell.length_c   1.000
_cell.angle_alpha   90.00
_cell.angle_beta   90.00
_cell.angle_gamma   90.00
#
_symmetry.space_group_name_H-M   'P 1'
#
loop_
_entity.id
_entity.type
_entity.pdbx_description
1 polymer ?
#
loop_
_entity_poly.entity_id
_entity_poly.type
_entity_poly.pdbx_seq_one_letter_code
_entity_poly.pdbx_strand_id
1 'polypeptide(L)' 'MTLWRPDAALIRRPAYQSLADQFARAIHDGRLANGARLPTHRRLADELELSVQTVSRAYEEL' A
#
# COMPACT_ATOMS: atom_id res chain seq x y z
N MET A 1 15.14 -9.74 -2.52
CA MET A 1 14.49 -8.59 -3.17
C MET A 1 13.00 -8.88 -3.23
N THR A 2 12.26 -8.53 -2.19
CA THR A 2 10.81 -8.76 -2.13
C THR A 2 10.10 -7.65 -2.91
N LEU A 3 9.71 -7.96 -4.15
CA LEU A 3 9.02 -7.04 -5.05
C LEU A 3 7.50 -7.11 -4.81
N TRP A 4 7.06 -6.97 -3.56
CA TRP A 4 5.63 -6.95 -3.27
C TRP A 4 5.00 -5.64 -3.77
N ARG A 5 3.82 -5.75 -4.38
CA ARG A 5 3.03 -4.62 -4.87
C ARG A 5 1.57 -4.81 -4.46
N PRO A 6 0.88 -3.73 -4.04
CA PRO A 6 -0.57 -3.77 -3.82
C PRO A 6 -1.32 -3.93 -5.14
N ASP A 7 -2.47 -4.57 -5.09
CA ASP A 7 -3.35 -4.79 -6.24
C ASP A 7 -4.48 -3.75 -6.23
N ALA A 8 -4.52 -2.91 -7.27
CA ALA A 8 -5.55 -1.89 -7.45
C ALA A 8 -6.95 -2.50 -7.60
N ALA A 9 -7.06 -3.71 -8.18
CA ALA A 9 -8.35 -4.38 -8.38
C ALA A 9 -8.99 -4.83 -7.05
N LEU A 10 -8.19 -4.96 -5.99
CA LEU A 10 -8.67 -5.31 -4.65
C LEU A 10 -9.04 -4.09 -3.80
N ILE A 11 -8.78 -2.87 -4.28
CA ILE A 11 -9.06 -1.65 -3.52
C ILE A 11 -10.56 -1.36 -3.54
N ARG A 12 -11.16 -1.34 -2.36
CA ARG A 12 -12.57 -0.97 -2.17
C ARG A 12 -12.66 0.28 -1.31
N ARG A 13 -13.81 0.96 -1.38
CA ARG A 13 -14.03 2.12 -0.51
C ARG A 13 -14.28 1.66 0.93
N PRO A 14 -13.65 2.33 1.93
CA PRO A 14 -12.70 3.43 1.78
C PRO A 14 -11.31 2.96 1.32
N ALA A 15 -10.80 3.60 0.24
CA ALA A 15 -9.62 3.13 -0.49
C ALA A 15 -8.34 3.10 0.35
N TYR A 16 -8.19 4.03 1.31
CA TYR A 16 -7.03 4.07 2.19
C TYR A 16 -6.97 2.86 3.13
N GLN A 17 -8.12 2.40 3.65
CA GLN A 17 -8.18 1.21 4.51
C GLN A 17 -7.89 -0.05 3.71
N SER A 18 -8.50 -0.20 2.53
CA SER A 18 -8.21 -1.36 1.65
C SER A 18 -6.74 -1.41 1.24
N LEU A 19 -6.09 -0.27 1.07
CA LEU A 19 -4.66 -0.21 0.78
C LEU A 19 -3.83 -0.57 2.02
N ALA A 20 -4.14 -0.01 3.19
CA ALA A 20 -3.48 -0.33 4.46
C ALA A 20 -3.59 -1.82 4.80
N ASP A 21 -4.77 -2.43 4.62
CA ASP A 21 -4.99 -3.86 4.83
C ASP A 21 -4.09 -4.72 3.94
N GLN A 22 -3.90 -4.34 2.68
CA GLN A 22 -3.03 -5.07 1.76
C GLN A 22 -1.57 -5.01 2.22
N PHE A 23 -1.10 -3.84 2.68
CA PHE A 23 0.23 -3.68 3.27
C PHE A 23 0.38 -4.51 4.55
N ALA A 24 -0.57 -4.42 5.48
CA ALA A 24 -0.55 -5.17 6.73
C ALA A 24 -0.48 -6.69 6.49
N ARG A 25 -1.29 -7.20 5.54
CA ARG A 25 -1.24 -8.61 5.13
C ARG A 25 0.11 -8.97 4.52
N ALA A 26 0.66 -8.14 3.66
CA ALA A 26 1.96 -8.40 3.05
C ALA A 26 3.10 -8.45 4.07
N ILE A 27 3.05 -7.57 5.08
CA ILE A 27 3.99 -7.57 6.20
C ILE A 27 3.82 -8.86 7.01
N HIS A 28 2.58 -9.22 7.35
CA HIS A 28 2.26 -10.43 8.12
C HIS A 28 2.70 -11.72 7.39
N ASP A 29 2.46 -11.79 6.08
CA ASP A 29 2.84 -12.93 5.24
C ASP A 29 4.36 -12.99 4.97
N GLY A 30 5.15 -12.02 5.46
CA GLY A 30 6.59 -11.90 5.18
C GLY A 30 6.91 -11.52 3.73
N ARG A 31 5.91 -11.15 2.93
CA ARG A 31 6.08 -10.65 1.55
C ARG A 31 6.68 -9.25 1.53
N LEU A 32 6.44 -8.45 2.56
CA LEU A 32 7.08 -7.17 2.80
C LEU A 32 7.91 -7.27 4.08
N ALA A 33 9.23 -7.14 3.97
CA ALA A 33 10.09 -7.23 5.15
C ALA A 33 9.89 -6.00 6.05
N ASN A 34 9.97 -6.20 7.37
CA ASN A 34 10.03 -5.09 8.31
C ASN A 34 11.25 -4.20 8.00
N GLY A 35 11.01 -2.89 7.84
CA GLY A 35 12.03 -1.93 7.39
C GLY A 35 12.27 -1.91 5.88
N ALA A 36 11.48 -2.64 5.08
CA ALA A 36 11.52 -2.50 3.63
C ALA A 36 11.17 -1.07 3.22
N ARG A 37 11.94 -0.53 2.28
CA ARG A 37 11.67 0.80 1.75
C ARG A 37 10.40 0.74 0.90
N LEU A 38 9.35 1.40 1.38
CA LEU A 38 8.12 1.55 0.64
C LEU A 38 8.31 2.45 -0.60
N PRO A 39 7.50 2.25 -1.66
CA PRO A 39 7.44 3.19 -2.78
C PRO A 39 7.10 4.59 -2.29
N THR A 40 7.55 5.61 -3.03
CA THR A 40 7.17 6.99 -2.76
C THR A 40 5.66 7.17 -2.93
N HIS A 41 5.01 7.90 -2.03
CA HIS A 41 3.56 8.11 -2.02
C HIS A 41 3.01 8.49 -3.40
N ARG A 42 3.69 9.43 -4.08
CA ARG A 42 3.27 9.93 -5.39
C ARG A 42 3.34 8.85 -6.47
N ARG A 43 4.45 8.11 -6.53
CA ARG A 43 4.61 7.02 -7.51
C ARG A 43 3.57 5.93 -7.30
N LEU A 44 3.30 5.56 -6.05
CA LEU A 44 2.31 4.54 -5.74
C LEU A 44 0.89 5.01 -6.05
N ALA A 45 0.59 6.28 -5.78
CA ALA A 45 -0.67 6.90 -6.15
C ALA A 45 -0.89 6.85 -7.67
N ASP A 46 0.14 7.20 -8.45
CA ASP A 46 0.09 7.14 -9.91
C ASP A 46 -0.07 5.68 -10.41
N GLU A 47 0.63 4.72 -9.81
CA GLU A 47 0.53 3.29 -10.20
C GLU A 47 -0.83 2.66 -9.85
N LEU A 48 -1.52 3.15 -8.81
CA LEU A 48 -2.82 2.63 -8.36
C LEU A 48 -4.01 3.48 -8.81
N GLU A 49 -3.78 4.54 -9.60
CA GLU A 49 -4.78 5.56 -9.97
C GLU A 49 -5.54 6.13 -8.76
N LEU A 50 -4.83 6.31 -7.64
CA LEU A 50 -5.35 6.85 -6.39
C LEU A 50 -4.85 8.27 -6.13
N SER A 51 -5.51 8.97 -5.21
CA SER A 51 -4.98 10.25 -4.73
C SER A 51 -3.77 10.02 -3.82
N VAL A 52 -2.79 10.93 -3.87
CA VAL A 52 -1.64 10.92 -2.94
C VAL A 52 -2.10 10.97 -1.48
N GLN A 53 -3.20 11.66 -1.18
CA GLN A 53 -3.79 11.72 0.16
C GLN A 53 -4.30 10.36 0.63
N THR A 54 -4.89 9.56 -0.27
CA THR A 54 -5.32 8.19 0.03
C THR A 54 -4.14 7.30 0.38
N VAL A 55 -3.03 7.42 -0.36
CA VAL A 55 -1.80 6.66 -0.08
C VAL A 55 -1.16 7.13 1.23
N SER A 56 -1.11 8.44 1.50
CA SER A 56 -0.61 9.00 2.77
C SER A 56 -1.39 8.43 3.95
N ARG A 57 -2.73 8.48 3.89
CA ARG A 57 -3.56 7.92 4.94
C ARG A 57 -3.39 6.41 5.09
N ALA A 58 -3.20 5.68 4.00
CA ALA A 58 -2.93 4.25 4.09
C ALA A 58 -1.62 3.96 4.84
N TYR A 59 -0.58 4.78 4.66
CA TYR A 59 0.69 4.63 5.35
C TYR A 59 0.61 5.08 6.83
N GLU A 60 -0.24 6.05 7.15
CA GLU A 60 -0.50 6.50 8.53
C GLU A 60 -1.25 5.45 9.37
N GLU A 61 -1.94 4.50 8.73
CA GLU A 61 -2.72 3.44 9.38
C GLU A 61 -1.94 2.11 9.56
N LEU A 62 -0.68 2.04 9.11
CA LEU A 62 0.20 0.87 9.28
C LEU A 62 0.90 0.86 10.64
#